data_AF-A0A973GP70-F1
#
_entry.id   AF-A0A973GP70-F1
#
_cell.length_a   1.000
_cell.length_b   1.000
_cell.length_c   1.000
_cell.angle_alpha   90.00
_cell.angle_beta   90.00
_cell.angle_gamma   90.00
#
_symmetry.space_group_name_H-M   'P 1'
#
loop_
_entity.id
_entity.type
_entity.pdbx_description
1 polymer ?
#
loop_
_entity_poly.entity_id
_entity_poly.type
_entity_poly.pdbx_seq_one_letter_code
_entity_poly.pdbx_strand_id
1 'polypeptide(L)'
;MNQVRGYHFLLSVFRNQQKDPYCSVCSAFANTLRAARENFATLESVHNEALKALTPEFGGMLALTRAGLSTLQGPADPSGQKKAGNCKLPQGMCFIKASFALVQQI
;
A
#
# COMPACT_ATOMS: atom_id res chain seq x y z
N MET A 1 5.33 -11.12 -12.00
CA MET A 1 5.70 -9.81 -12.61
C MET A 1 4.63 -8.74 -12.38
N ASN A 2 3.35 -9.02 -12.68
CA ASN A 2 2.26 -8.06 -12.42
C ASN A 2 2.07 -7.70 -10.95
N GLN A 3 2.32 -8.65 -10.03
CA GLN A 3 2.25 -8.37 -8.58
C GLN A 3 3.30 -7.34 -8.14
N VAL A 4 4.53 -7.39 -8.67
CA VAL A 4 5.56 -6.37 -8.38
C VAL A 4 5.09 -4.98 -8.82
N ARG A 5 4.50 -4.87 -10.03
CA ARG A 5 3.89 -3.62 -10.52
C ARG A 5 2.74 -3.17 -9.63
N GLY A 6 1.88 -4.10 -9.21
CA GLY A 6 0.74 -3.84 -8.34
C GLY A 6 1.18 -3.22 -7.01
N TYR A 7 2.16 -3.83 -6.33
CA TYR A 7 2.68 -3.28 -5.08
C TYR A 7 3.46 -1.96 -5.28
N HIS A 8 4.16 -1.79 -6.41
CA HIS A 8 4.82 -0.53 -6.72
C HIS A 8 3.82 0.63 -6.95
N PHE A 9 2.72 0.34 -7.66
CA PHE A 9 1.59 1.25 -7.79
C PHE A 9 0.98 1.58 -6.43
N LEU A 10 0.72 0.56 -5.61
CA LEU A 10 0.14 0.73 -4.28
C LEU A 10 1.03 1.58 -3.36
N LEU A 11 2.35 1.40 -3.41
CA LEU A 11 3.32 2.25 -2.72
C LEU A 11 3.14 3.72 -3.11
N SER A 12 2.95 4.01 -4.40
CA SER A 12 2.73 5.38 -4.89
C SER A 12 1.42 5.97 -4.34
N VAL A 13 0.36 5.15 -4.27
CA VAL A 13 -0.92 5.54 -3.65
C VAL A 13 -0.71 5.86 -2.17
N PHE A 14 -0.04 5.00 -1.40
CA PHE A 14 0.25 5.28 0.01
C PHE A 14 1.06 6.56 0.20
N ARG A 15 2.12 6.78 -0.59
CA ARG A 15 2.93 7.99 -0.50
C ARG A 15 2.12 9.26 -0.76
N ASN A 16 1.20 9.21 -1.73
CA ASN A 16 0.33 10.34 -2.00
C ASN A 16 -0.64 10.58 -0.84
N GLN A 17 -1.32 9.53 -0.36
CA GLN A 17 -2.33 9.68 0.70
C GLN A 17 -1.72 9.95 2.08
N GLN A 18 -0.46 9.60 2.34
CA GLN A 18 0.24 10.00 3.57
C GLN A 18 0.43 11.53 3.65
N LYS A 19 0.38 12.24 2.51
CA LYS A 19 0.43 13.71 2.47
C LYS A 19 -0.95 14.36 2.56
N ASP A 20 -2.03 13.57 2.46
CA ASP A 20 -3.38 14.07 2.63
C ASP A 20 -3.69 14.29 4.12
N PRO A 21 -4.20 15.47 4.53
CA PRO A 21 -4.43 15.80 5.93
C PRO A 21 -5.36 14.84 6.67
N TYR A 22 -6.31 14.20 5.96
CA TYR A 22 -7.25 13.28 6.56
C TYR A 22 -6.73 11.85 6.51
N CYS A 23 -6.15 11.43 5.38
CA CYS A 23 -5.67 10.06 5.24
C CYS A 23 -4.45 9.76 6.11
N SER A 24 -3.56 10.73 6.32
CA SER A 24 -2.38 10.60 7.19
C SER A 24 -2.74 10.20 8.63
N VAL A 25 -3.92 10.57 9.12
CA VAL A 25 -4.45 10.24 10.47
C VAL A 25 -5.56 9.17 10.45
N CYS A 26 -5.80 8.53 9.31
CA CYS A 26 -6.95 7.65 9.11
C CYS A 26 -6.67 6.21 9.53
N SER A 27 -7.59 5.60 10.27
CA SER A 27 -7.53 4.17 10.61
C SER A 27 -7.61 3.26 9.38
N ALA A 28 -8.32 3.65 8.32
CA ALA A 28 -8.32 2.90 7.07
C ALA A 28 -6.94 2.88 6.41
N PHE A 29 -6.21 4.00 6.44
CA PHE A 29 -4.84 4.07 5.94
C PHE A 29 -3.93 3.15 6.75
N ALA A 30 -3.95 3.28 8.07
CA ALA A 30 -3.11 2.48 8.97
C ALA A 30 -3.34 0.97 8.79
N ASN A 31 -4.61 0.54 8.80
CA ASN A 31 -4.97 -0.86 8.67
C ASN A 31 -4.58 -1.44 7.31
N THR A 32 -4.82 -0.70 6.22
CA THR A 32 -4.46 -1.17 4.88
C THR A 32 -2.95 -1.15 4.66
N LEU A 33 -2.19 -0.20 5.22
CA LEU A 33 -0.73 -0.22 5.17
C LEU A 33 -0.15 -1.45 5.88
N ARG A 34 -0.68 -1.80 7.05
CA ARG A 34 -0.28 -3.02 7.76
C ARG A 34 -0.54 -4.27 6.92
N ALA A 35 -1.77 -4.42 6.42
CA ALA A 35 -2.14 -5.58 5.58
C ALA A 35 -1.31 -5.65 4.29
N ALA A 36 -1.00 -4.51 3.67
CA ALA A 36 -0.15 -4.46 2.49
C ALA A 36 1.27 -4.93 2.77
N ARG A 37 1.85 -4.58 3.94
CA ARG A 37 3.17 -5.06 4.36
C ARG A 37 3.18 -6.56 4.59
N GLU A 38 2.17 -7.08 5.29
CA GLU A 38 2.02 -8.52 5.57
C GLU A 38 1.88 -9.32 4.26
N ASN A 39 1.03 -8.86 3.35
CA ASN A 39 0.83 -9.53 2.06
C ASN A 39 2.07 -9.41 1.16
N PHE A 40 2.78 -8.29 1.18
CA PHE A 40 4.03 -8.13 0.45
C PHE A 40 5.13 -9.06 0.98
N ALA A 41 5.30 -9.15 2.31
CA ALA A 41 6.24 -10.09 2.91
C ALA A 41 5.91 -11.54 2.54
N THR A 42 4.61 -11.88 2.48
CA THR A 42 4.15 -13.20 2.04
C THR A 42 4.51 -13.47 0.57
N LEU A 43 4.26 -12.50 -0.31
CA LEU A 43 4.68 -12.57 -1.72
C LEU A 43 6.18 -12.83 -1.84
N GLU A 44 7.00 -12.10 -1.08
CA GLU A 44 8.45 -12.25 -1.10
C GLU A 44 8.90 -13.63 -0.63
N SER A 45 8.27 -14.16 0.42
CA SER A 45 8.57 -15.50 0.93
C SER A 45 8.14 -16.60 -0.04
N VAL A 46 6.93 -16.52 -0.59
CA VAL A 46 6.35 -17.58 -1.43
C VAL A 46 7.01 -17.62 -2.81
N HIS A 47 7.39 -16.47 -3.36
CA HIS A 47 7.92 -16.36 -4.73
C HIS A 47 9.42 -16.04 -4.78
N ASN A 48 10.17 -16.26 -3.69
CA ASN A 48 11.58 -15.85 -3.55
C ASN A 48 12.46 -16.19 -4.77
N GLU A 49 12.41 -17.44 -5.25
CA GLU A 49 13.23 -17.85 -6.40
C GLU A 49 12.82 -17.17 -7.72
N ALA A 50 11.51 -17.00 -7.95
CA ALA A 50 11.02 -16.27 -9.12
C ALA A 50 11.37 -14.77 -9.05
N LEU A 51 11.43 -14.19 -7.84
CA LEU A 51 11.83 -12.81 -7.64
C LEU A 51 13.32 -12.57 -7.86
N LYS A 52 14.18 -13.57 -7.58
CA LYS A 52 15.62 -13.51 -7.89
C LYS A 52 15.90 -13.53 -9.39
N ALA A 53 15.04 -14.20 -10.17
CA ALA A 53 15.16 -14.30 -11.62
C ALA A 53 14.56 -13.09 -12.39
N LEU A 54 14.15 -12.03 -11.68
CA LEU A 54 13.60 -10.83 -12.33
C LEU A 54 14.66 -10.13 -13.18
N THR A 55 14.21 -9.49 -14.26
CA THR A 55 15.06 -8.56 -15.01
C THR A 55 15.48 -7.39 -14.09
N PRO A 56 16.60 -6.70 -14.41
CA PRO A 56 17.07 -5.58 -13.60
C PRO A 56 16.02 -4.50 -13.34
N GLU A 57 15.16 -4.20 -14.33
CA GLU A 57 14.07 -3.23 -14.21
C GLU A 57 13.08 -3.63 -13.09
N PHE A 58 12.56 -4.86 -13.13
CA PHE A 58 11.62 -5.35 -12.11
C PHE A 58 12.30 -5.58 -10.76
N GLY A 59 13.56 -5.99 -10.75
CA GLY A 59 14.36 -6.10 -9.53
C GLY A 59 14.51 -4.74 -8.82
N GLY A 60 14.81 -3.68 -9.57
CA GLY A 60 14.84 -2.31 -9.06
C GLY A 60 13.48 -1.86 -8.52
N MET A 61 12.40 -2.16 -9.25
CA MET A 61 11.03 -1.85 -8.85
C MET A 61 10.66 -2.56 -7.52
N LEU A 62 11.02 -3.83 -7.38
CA LEU A 62 10.83 -4.60 -6.15
C LEU A 62 11.60 -4.00 -4.98
N ALA A 63 12.89 -3.67 -5.18
CA ALA A 63 13.74 -3.08 -4.14
C ALA A 63 13.20 -1.72 -3.66
N LEU A 64 12.79 -0.84 -4.59
CA LEU A 64 12.16 0.43 -4.27
C LEU A 64 10.84 0.24 -3.51
N THR A 65 10.08 -0.78 -3.89
CA THR A 65 8.80 -1.09 -3.23
C THR A 65 9.02 -1.55 -1.80
N ARG A 66 9.97 -2.47 -1.58
CA ARG A 66 10.36 -2.96 -0.26
C ARG A 66 10.82 -1.81 0.66
N ALA A 67 11.75 -0.99 0.18
CA ALA A 67 12.26 0.17 0.92
C ALA A 67 11.15 1.21 1.18
N GLY A 68 10.31 1.49 0.18
CA GLY A 68 9.22 2.44 0.34
C GLY A 68 8.21 1.99 1.39
N LEU A 69 7.76 0.72 1.32
CA LEU A 69 6.81 0.18 2.27
C LEU A 69 7.36 0.14 3.71
N SER A 70 8.67 -0.07 3.91
CA SER A 70 9.26 -0.02 5.25
C SER A 70 9.35 1.40 5.83
N THR A 71 9.54 2.41 4.97
CA THR A 71 9.66 3.83 5.39
C THR A 71 8.34 4.55 5.63
N LEU A 72 7.22 4.09 5.05
CA LEU A 72 5.92 4.70 5.29
C LEU A 72 5.57 4.68 6.77
N GLN A 73 4.94 5.75 7.27
CA GLN A 73 4.55 5.83 8.67
C GLN A 73 3.04 5.69 8.76
N GLY A 74 2.59 4.78 9.63
CA GLY A 74 1.20 4.80 10.07
C GLY A 74 0.99 5.97 11.03
N PRO A 75 -0.23 6.52 11.13
CA PRO A 75 -0.55 7.47 12.18
C PRO A 75 -0.31 6.90 13.57
N ALA A 76 0.20 7.73 14.47
CA ALA A 76 0.36 7.40 15.88
C ALA A 76 -0.99 7.17 16.58
N ASP A 77 -2.00 7.99 16.25
CA ASP A 77 -3.36 7.87 16.78
C ASP A 77 -4.39 7.83 15.63
N PRO A 78 -4.61 6.65 15.01
CA PRO A 78 -5.52 6.50 13.89
C PRO A 78 -6.98 6.72 14.28
N SER A 79 -7.68 7.56 13.55
CA SER A 79 -9.12 7.83 13.78
C SER A 79 -9.98 7.49 12.57
N GLY A 80 -11.27 7.23 12.83
CA GLY A 80 -12.27 6.86 11.82
C GLY A 80 -12.76 8.05 10.99
N GLN A 81 -11.92 8.59 10.11
CA GLN A 81 -12.17 9.84 9.37
C GLN A 81 -13.48 9.87 8.58
N LYS A 82 -13.90 8.75 7.98
CA LYS A 82 -15.16 8.67 7.23
C LYS A 82 -16.39 8.75 8.14
N LYS A 83 -16.39 7.96 9.22
CA LYS A 83 -17.48 7.94 10.20
C LYS A 83 -17.62 9.28 10.92
N ALA A 84 -16.51 9.99 11.11
CA ALA A 84 -16.46 11.32 11.70
C ALA A 84 -16.83 12.46 10.71
N GLY A 85 -17.14 12.18 9.43
CA GLY A 85 -17.49 13.21 8.44
C GLY A 85 -16.32 14.06 7.93
N ASN A 86 -15.09 13.73 8.32
CA ASN A 86 -13.87 14.46 7.93
C ASN A 86 -13.41 14.08 6.52
N CYS A 87 -13.50 12.79 6.15
CA CYS A 87 -13.14 12.35 4.82
C CYS A 87 -14.15 12.84 3.77
N LYS A 88 -13.69 13.69 2.85
CA LYS A 88 -14.53 14.33 1.82
C LYS A 88 -14.72 13.52 0.54
N LEU A 89 -14.17 12.31 0.47
CA LEU A 89 -14.45 11.41 -0.65
C LEU A 89 -15.93 11.00 -0.66
N PRO A 90 -16.52 10.70 -1.84
CA PRO A 90 -17.88 10.16 -1.95
C PRO A 90 -18.12 8.90 -1.12
N GLN A 91 -19.37 8.62 -0.76
CA GLN A 91 -19.72 7.36 -0.08
C GLN A 91 -19.27 6.15 -0.92
N GLY A 92 -18.80 5.10 -0.24
CA GLY A 92 -18.23 3.92 -0.92
C GLY A 92 -16.83 4.10 -1.49
N MET A 93 -16.30 5.33 -1.55
CA MET A 93 -14.98 5.60 -2.11
C MET A 93 -13.89 5.71 -1.03
N CYS A 94 -12.79 5.00 -1.24
CA CYS A 94 -11.53 5.13 -0.51
C CYS A 94 -10.38 4.67 -1.41
N PHE A 95 -9.51 5.60 -1.82
CA PHE A 95 -8.40 5.27 -2.74
C PHE A 95 -7.47 4.19 -2.17
N ILE A 96 -7.16 4.24 -0.87
CA ILE A 96 -6.29 3.24 -0.24
C ILE A 96 -6.90 1.85 -0.29
N LYS A 97 -8.16 1.70 0.13
CA LYS A 97 -8.84 0.40 0.14
C LYS A 97 -9.09 -0.13 -1.28
N ALA A 98 -9.51 0.75 -2.20
CA ALA A 98 -9.78 0.36 -3.58
C ALA A 98 -8.51 -0.09 -4.29
N SER A 99 -7.42 0.67 -4.18
CA SER A 99 -6.13 0.30 -4.77
C SER A 99 -5.57 -0.99 -4.18
N PHE A 100 -5.72 -1.21 -2.87
CA PHE A 100 -5.28 -2.46 -2.26
C PHE A 100 -6.11 -3.66 -2.74
N ALA A 101 -7.43 -3.52 -2.80
CA ALA A 101 -8.31 -4.57 -3.32
C ALA A 101 -7.96 -4.94 -4.78
N LEU A 102 -7.62 -3.96 -5.62
CA LEU A 102 -7.14 -4.22 -6.98
C LEU A 102 -5.85 -5.06 -6.99
N VAL A 103 -4.89 -4.75 -6.12
CA VAL A 103 -3.64 -5.54 -6.02
C VAL A 103 -3.90 -6.97 -5.55
N GLN A 104 -4.89 -7.19 -4.68
CA GLN A 104 -5.25 -8.52 -4.19
C GLN A 104 -5.89 -9.43 -5.27
N GLN A 105 -6.29 -8.86 -6.41
CA GLN A 105 -6.85 -9.60 -7.55
C GLN A 105 -5.80 -10.01 -8.58
N ILE A 106 -4.52 -9.70 -8.35
CA ILE A 106 -3.38 -10.02 -9.23
C ILE A 106 -2.66 -11.27 -8.76
#